data_AF-A0A1E3ZBH4-F1
#
_entry.id   AF-A0A1E3ZBH4-F1
#
_cell.length_a   1.000
_cell.length_b   1.000
_cell.length_c   1.000
_cell.angle_alpha   90.00
_cell.angle_beta   90.00
_cell.angle_gamma   90.00
#
_symmetry.space_group_name_H-M   'P 1'
#
loop_
_entity.id
_entity.type
_entity.pdbx_description
1 polymer ?
#
loop_
_entity_poly.entity_id
_entity_poly.type
_entity_poly.pdbx_seq_one_letter_code
_entity_poly.pdbx_strand_id
1 'polypeptide(L)'
;MKSFLLPVLRFVSVSFLLISFSTNQVSGQLSGTDAVEPKNPRKGIPGQYIVVFKKEGGASARVQAAADTRQRRQRMQEEVSAALKESSIPENKVLHVYETVLQGFSITGLTDEEVGQLRNDARIDYIEPDVPVYASVPGQAHGIAVPEACADPYVAFDGIKNFNIGQASFGTRTNATGQLVLTDPADACGTATPATFFPAGVTGPKIALIDRGACDFSFKAYRAQLAGAVGVMIANNVAGAPPALVVGEYAELITIPVMSITQGDAGTIRAAVTGGDGVTATINYGIPDATYQCTPWGIARVGGGLPGAGKRAWILDSGIDLDHPDLDVDVANSVSFVAGLPSPDDENGHGTHVAGTVAALDNGQGVIGVAAGAKVTAVRVLNAAGNGTGAAVIAGLNYIAGSPSLSPADVVNISLGGMPSKAREDAAEALASKCKVVIAAGNDTRNINFMGPARIIHPNVYPVSAMDANDTFASFSNFGTAARYCAPIAHRG
;
A
#
# COMPACT_ATOMS: atom_id res chain seq x y z
N MET A 1 -29.66 16.24 -6.69
CA MET A 1 -28.23 16.18 -6.29
C MET A 1 -27.60 14.77 -6.40
N LYS A 2 -28.11 13.86 -7.25
CA LYS A 2 -27.59 12.48 -7.41
C LYS A 2 -26.98 12.16 -8.79
N SER A 3 -26.87 13.13 -9.72
CA SER A 3 -26.46 12.82 -11.12
C SER A 3 -25.16 13.48 -11.60
N PHE A 4 -24.34 14.05 -10.71
CA PHE A 4 -23.06 14.69 -11.09
C PHE A 4 -21.81 14.11 -10.40
N LEU A 5 -21.97 13.19 -9.43
CA LEU A 5 -20.83 12.59 -8.69
C LEU A 5 -20.24 11.32 -9.33
N LEU A 6 -20.96 10.66 -10.24
CA LEU A 6 -20.59 9.31 -10.73
C LEU A 6 -19.36 9.22 -11.65
N PRO A 7 -19.02 10.20 -12.52
CA PRO A 7 -17.86 10.07 -13.41
C PRO A 7 -16.52 10.35 -12.71
N VAL A 8 -16.52 11.21 -11.69
CA VAL A 8 -15.30 11.64 -10.99
C VAL A 8 -14.95 10.65 -9.87
N LEU A 9 -15.95 10.13 -9.12
CA LEU A 9 -15.70 9.06 -8.13
C LEU A 9 -15.14 7.79 -8.76
N ARG A 10 -15.53 7.44 -9.99
CA ARG A 10 -15.13 6.18 -10.66
C ARG A 10 -13.66 6.12 -11.11
N PHE A 11 -12.94 7.23 -11.06
CA PHE A 11 -11.51 7.32 -11.41
C PHE A 11 -10.63 7.83 -10.26
N VAL A 12 -11.24 8.41 -9.22
CA VAL A 12 -10.54 9.03 -8.09
C VAL A 12 -10.37 8.07 -6.90
N SER A 13 -10.93 6.86 -6.97
CA SER A 13 -10.83 5.83 -5.92
C SER A 13 -9.44 5.24 -5.70
N VAL A 14 -8.36 5.85 -6.18
CA VAL A 14 -7.06 5.19 -6.34
C VAL A 14 -6.00 5.76 -5.40
N SER A 15 -6.32 5.91 -4.13
CA SER A 15 -5.30 5.95 -3.08
C SER A 15 -5.75 5.02 -1.97
N PHE A 16 -5.32 3.77 -2.06
CA PHE A 16 -5.49 2.81 -0.98
C PHE A 16 -4.22 2.83 -0.13
N LEU A 17 -4.41 3.10 1.15
CA LEU A 17 -3.33 3.22 2.10
C LEU A 17 -3.26 1.93 2.91
N LEU A 18 -2.10 1.28 2.86
CA LEU A 18 -1.82 0.06 3.62
C LEU A 18 -1.43 0.42 5.06
N ILE A 19 -2.08 -0.21 6.03
CA ILE A 19 -1.50 -0.44 7.36
C ILE A 19 -1.76 -1.89 7.73
N SER A 20 -0.68 -2.67 7.92
CA SER A 20 -0.70 -3.83 8.80
C SER A 20 -0.43 -3.36 10.22
N PHE A 21 -1.23 -3.84 11.18
CA PHE A 21 -1.16 -3.46 12.59
C PHE A 21 0.27 -3.56 13.15
N SER A 22 0.83 -2.41 13.56
CA SER A 22 1.81 -2.37 14.63
C SER A 22 1.11 -1.79 15.85
N THR A 23 0.69 -2.66 16.77
CA THR A 23 0.16 -2.25 18.07
C THR A 23 1.27 -1.55 18.85
N ASN A 24 1.21 -0.23 18.90
CA ASN A 24 1.57 0.56 20.07
C ASN A 24 1.14 2.01 19.83
N GLN A 25 0.11 2.47 20.53
CA GLN A 25 0.14 3.65 21.40
C GLN A 25 -1.30 4.09 21.76
N VAL A 26 -1.59 3.96 23.06
CA VAL A 26 -2.41 4.82 23.94
C VAL A 26 -3.82 5.19 23.48
N SER A 27 -4.79 4.53 24.13
CA SER A 27 -6.19 4.95 24.19
C SER A 27 -6.35 6.34 24.82
N GLY A 28 -6.92 7.26 24.07
CA GLY A 28 -7.41 8.53 24.58
C GLY A 28 -8.43 9.10 23.60
N GLN A 29 -9.72 8.94 23.90
CA GLN A 29 -10.78 9.68 23.21
C GLN A 29 -10.52 11.18 23.38
N LEU A 30 -10.47 11.93 22.29
CA LEU A 30 -10.43 13.39 22.33
C LEU A 30 -11.59 13.96 21.51
N SER A 31 -12.50 14.61 22.24
CA SER A 31 -13.47 15.56 21.74
C SER A 31 -12.76 16.71 21.04
N GLY A 32 -13.36 17.19 19.94
CA GLY A 32 -12.79 18.30 19.18
C GLY A 32 -12.67 19.57 20.01
N THR A 33 -11.46 20.15 20.04
CA THR A 33 -11.15 21.58 19.78
C THR A 33 -9.69 21.95 20.02
N ASP A 34 -8.83 21.07 20.54
CA ASP A 34 -7.45 21.47 20.89
C ASP A 34 -6.39 20.79 20.01
N ALA A 35 -5.94 21.51 18.98
CA ALA A 35 -4.76 21.19 18.20
C ALA A 35 -3.51 21.47 19.05
N VAL A 36 -3.09 20.49 19.86
CA VAL A 36 -1.78 20.54 20.54
C VAL A 36 -0.75 19.89 19.63
N GLU A 37 0.16 20.72 19.12
CA GLU A 37 1.35 20.35 18.35
C GLU A 37 2.23 19.35 19.12
N PRO A 38 2.72 18.25 18.49
CA PRO A 38 3.69 17.40 19.15
C PRO A 38 5.01 18.17 19.38
N LYS A 39 5.54 18.07 20.61
CA LYS A 39 6.84 18.61 21.04
C LYS A 39 8.02 17.89 20.35
N ASN A 40 8.20 18.09 19.05
CA ASN A 40 9.51 18.09 18.36
C ASN A 40 9.29 18.23 16.84
N PRO A 41 9.61 19.38 16.22
CA PRO A 41 9.70 19.45 14.77
C PRO A 41 10.95 18.65 14.38
N ARG A 42 10.79 17.45 13.81
CA ARG A 42 11.93 16.72 13.24
C ARG A 42 12.49 17.57 12.10
N LYS A 43 13.63 18.23 12.36
CA LYS A 43 14.31 19.22 11.50
C LYS A 43 14.51 18.70 10.07
N GLY A 44 14.54 19.60 9.10
CA GLY A 44 14.90 19.29 7.72
C GLY A 44 16.21 18.50 7.62
N ILE A 45 16.41 17.84 6.48
CA ILE A 45 17.58 17.00 6.21
C ILE A 45 18.84 17.87 6.33
N PRO A 46 19.78 17.56 7.25
CA PRO A 46 20.94 18.41 7.49
C PRO A 46 21.75 18.68 6.22
N GLY A 47 22.01 19.96 5.94
CA GLY A 47 22.80 20.40 4.79
C GLY A 47 22.11 20.26 3.42
N GLN A 48 20.85 19.79 3.36
CA GLN A 48 20.11 19.61 2.12
C GLN A 48 18.97 20.61 1.98
N TYR A 49 18.89 21.23 0.81
CA TYR A 49 18.00 22.36 0.55
C TYR A 49 17.37 22.26 -0.83
N ILE A 50 16.19 22.87 -0.96
CA ILE A 50 15.54 23.17 -2.23
C ILE A 50 15.69 24.67 -2.47
N VAL A 51 16.29 25.02 -3.60
CA VAL A 51 16.54 26.39 -4.05
C VAL A 51 15.60 26.70 -5.21
N VAL A 52 14.80 27.76 -5.07
CA VAL A 52 13.79 28.15 -6.06
C VAL A 52 14.13 29.50 -6.66
N PHE A 53 14.03 29.60 -7.99
CA PHE A 53 14.34 30.81 -8.74
C PHE A 53 13.13 31.74 -8.91
N LYS A 54 13.41 33.05 -8.98
CA LYS A 54 12.39 34.09 -9.18
C LYS A 54 11.65 33.92 -10.50
N LYS A 55 10.32 34.06 -10.42
CA LYS A 55 9.39 33.97 -11.56
C LYS A 55 9.50 35.18 -12.49
N GLU A 56 9.02 36.34 -12.10
CA GLU A 56 8.96 37.53 -12.96
C GLU A 56 10.31 38.23 -13.11
N GLY A 57 10.70 38.55 -14.36
CA GLY A 57 11.99 39.19 -14.68
C GLY A 57 13.24 38.36 -14.31
N GLY A 58 13.05 37.20 -13.69
CA GLY A 58 14.09 36.35 -13.13
C GLY A 58 14.48 35.16 -14.00
N ALA A 59 15.26 34.25 -13.43
CA ALA A 59 15.77 33.05 -14.11
C ALA A 59 14.62 32.16 -14.63
N SER A 60 13.54 32.01 -13.87
CA SER A 60 12.41 31.18 -14.27
C SER A 60 11.70 31.72 -15.52
N ALA A 61 11.51 33.04 -15.66
CA ALA A 61 10.97 33.64 -16.88
C ALA A 61 11.87 33.39 -18.10
N ARG A 62 13.20 33.49 -17.94
CA ARG A 62 14.16 33.23 -19.02
C ARG A 62 14.13 31.78 -19.47
N VAL A 63 13.96 30.84 -18.53
CA VAL A 63 13.79 29.41 -18.84
C VAL A 63 12.48 29.20 -19.57
N GLN A 64 11.37 29.74 -19.07
CA GLN A 64 10.05 29.55 -19.68
C GLN A 64 9.92 30.19 -21.07
N ALA A 65 10.74 31.19 -21.40
CA ALA A 65 10.80 31.78 -22.74
C ALA A 65 11.39 30.84 -23.81
N ALA A 66 11.98 29.70 -23.43
CA ALA A 66 12.55 28.75 -24.36
C ALA A 66 11.47 27.97 -25.14
N ALA A 67 11.70 27.75 -26.43
CA ALA A 67 10.68 27.21 -27.35
C ALA A 67 10.34 25.73 -27.08
N ASP A 68 11.30 24.94 -26.59
CA ASP A 68 11.14 23.51 -26.39
C ASP A 68 11.74 23.03 -25.06
N THR A 69 11.43 21.78 -24.68
CA THR A 69 11.86 21.17 -23.41
C THR A 69 13.38 21.01 -23.30
N ARG A 70 14.08 20.75 -24.40
CA ARG A 70 15.55 20.61 -24.40
C ARG A 70 16.21 21.96 -24.11
N GLN A 71 15.74 23.02 -24.76
CA GLN A 71 16.23 24.38 -24.49
C GLN A 71 15.88 24.84 -23.08
N ARG A 72 14.69 24.51 -22.56
CA ARG A 72 14.32 24.78 -21.16
C ARG A 72 15.30 24.15 -20.19
N ARG A 73 15.62 22.86 -20.39
CA ARG A 73 16.59 22.14 -19.56
C ARG A 73 17.98 22.76 -19.63
N GLN A 74 18.46 23.10 -20.84
CA GLN A 74 19.76 23.73 -21.01
C GLN A 74 19.82 25.09 -20.30
N ARG A 75 18.83 25.97 -20.49
CA ARG A 75 18.79 27.27 -19.81
C ARG A 75 18.71 27.11 -18.30
N MET A 76 17.96 26.13 -17.80
CA MET A 76 17.91 25.87 -16.37
C MET A 76 19.28 25.47 -15.82
N GLN A 77 20.00 24.59 -16.53
CA GLN A 77 21.36 24.21 -16.16
C GLN A 77 22.31 25.43 -16.15
N GLU A 78 22.21 26.31 -17.14
CA GLU A 78 23.01 27.55 -17.20
C GLU A 78 22.73 28.48 -16.00
N GLU A 79 21.48 28.65 -15.60
CA GLU A 79 21.10 29.44 -14.42
C GLU A 79 21.60 28.83 -13.12
N VAL A 80 21.50 27.50 -12.98
CA VAL A 80 22.04 26.76 -11.83
C VAL A 80 23.56 26.90 -11.74
N SER A 81 24.28 26.60 -12.82
CA SER A 81 25.75 26.74 -12.90
C SER A 81 26.20 28.16 -12.55
N ALA A 82 25.49 29.16 -13.04
CA ALA A 82 25.83 30.55 -12.78
C ALA A 82 25.59 30.94 -11.31
N ALA A 83 24.52 30.44 -10.66
CA ALA A 83 24.25 30.65 -9.23
C ALA A 83 25.30 29.99 -8.32
N LEU A 84 25.67 28.77 -8.65
CA LEU A 84 26.68 28.02 -7.91
C LEU A 84 28.07 28.63 -8.05
N LYS A 85 28.44 29.07 -9.26
CA LYS A 85 29.70 29.77 -9.50
C LYS A 85 29.81 31.08 -8.72
N GLU A 86 28.76 31.89 -8.70
CA GLU A 86 28.74 33.16 -7.96
C GLU A 86 28.84 32.93 -6.45
N SER A 87 28.26 31.83 -5.97
CA SER A 87 28.34 31.40 -4.57
C SER A 87 29.60 30.57 -4.27
N SER A 88 30.50 30.34 -5.22
CA SER A 88 31.68 29.45 -5.04
C SER A 88 31.34 28.03 -4.55
N ILE A 89 30.15 27.53 -4.89
CA ILE A 89 29.66 26.19 -4.51
C ILE A 89 29.93 25.22 -5.66
N PRO A 90 30.47 24.01 -5.41
CA PRO A 90 30.75 23.06 -6.47
C PRO A 90 29.47 22.37 -6.98
N GLU A 91 29.37 22.18 -8.30
CA GLU A 91 28.18 21.61 -8.96
C GLU A 91 27.88 20.16 -8.56
N ASN A 92 28.88 19.41 -8.10
CA ASN A 92 28.70 18.02 -7.66
C ASN A 92 27.82 17.88 -6.40
N LYS A 93 27.50 18.99 -5.72
CA LYS A 93 26.53 19.02 -4.61
C LYS A 93 25.07 19.03 -5.11
N VAL A 94 24.82 19.34 -6.37
CA VAL A 94 23.46 19.36 -6.95
C VAL A 94 22.93 17.94 -7.05
N LEU A 95 21.74 17.72 -6.50
CA LEU A 95 21.03 16.45 -6.56
C LEU A 95 20.11 16.38 -7.79
N HIS A 96 19.29 17.41 -7.98
CA HIS A 96 18.31 17.48 -9.06
C HIS A 96 18.13 18.92 -9.55
N VAL A 97 17.84 19.07 -10.82
CA VAL A 97 17.47 20.34 -11.46
C VAL A 97 16.02 20.23 -11.92
N TYR A 98 15.23 21.27 -11.66
CA TYR A 98 13.80 21.34 -11.95
C TYR A 98 13.53 22.43 -12.97
N GLU A 99 12.88 22.09 -14.09
CA GLU A 99 12.59 23.02 -15.19
C GLU A 99 11.10 23.18 -15.51
N THR A 100 10.24 22.27 -15.05
CA THR A 100 8.84 22.16 -15.49
C THR A 100 7.83 22.60 -14.43
N VAL A 101 7.68 21.84 -13.34
CA VAL A 101 6.71 22.13 -12.27
C VAL A 101 7.22 23.18 -11.29
N LEU A 102 8.53 23.26 -11.19
CA LEU A 102 9.28 24.19 -10.36
C LEU A 102 10.50 24.60 -11.19
N GLN A 103 10.96 25.84 -11.01
CA GLN A 103 12.21 26.31 -11.60
C GLN A 103 13.23 26.51 -10.47
N GLY A 104 14.25 25.65 -10.44
CA GLY A 104 15.20 25.62 -9.34
C GLY A 104 16.00 24.32 -9.30
N PHE A 105 16.58 24.01 -8.15
CA PHE A 105 17.38 22.80 -7.96
C PHE A 105 17.39 22.38 -6.49
N SER A 106 17.72 21.13 -6.22
CA SER A 106 18.06 20.66 -4.88
C SER A 106 19.55 20.42 -4.76
N ILE A 107 20.08 20.67 -3.57
CA ILE A 107 21.52 20.64 -3.30
C ILE A 107 21.76 20.10 -1.89
N THR A 108 22.88 19.39 -1.70
CA THR A 108 23.25 18.76 -0.43
C THR A 108 24.62 19.20 0.07
N GLY A 109 24.91 18.91 1.34
CA GLY A 109 26.20 19.22 1.97
C GLY A 109 26.53 20.72 2.03
N LEU A 110 25.52 21.59 2.13
CA LEU A 110 25.73 23.02 2.27
C LEU A 110 26.09 23.41 3.71
N THR A 111 27.06 24.31 3.85
CA THR A 111 27.33 25.04 5.10
C THR A 111 26.37 26.22 5.29
N ASP A 112 26.25 26.75 6.51
CA ASP A 112 25.44 27.94 6.77
C ASP A 112 25.92 29.16 5.97
N GLU A 113 27.23 29.26 5.69
CA GLU A 113 27.82 30.30 4.85
C GLU A 113 27.39 30.15 3.38
N GLU A 114 27.48 28.95 2.82
CA GLU A 114 27.05 28.66 1.45
C GLU A 114 25.53 28.91 1.27
N VAL A 115 24.72 28.57 2.27
CA VAL A 115 23.29 28.92 2.29
C VAL A 115 23.10 30.44 2.32
N GLY A 116 23.90 31.16 3.10
CA GLY A 116 23.90 32.63 3.14
C GLY A 116 24.26 33.26 1.79
N GLN A 117 25.24 32.72 1.08
CA GLN A 117 25.64 33.17 -0.26
C GLN A 117 24.52 32.97 -1.27
N LEU A 118 23.90 31.77 -1.31
CA LEU A 118 22.76 31.50 -2.19
C LEU A 118 21.55 32.39 -1.87
N ARG A 119 21.28 32.69 -0.59
CA ARG A 119 20.20 33.62 -0.20
C ARG A 119 20.40 35.05 -0.71
N ASN A 120 21.65 35.45 -0.95
CA ASN A 120 22.00 36.77 -1.46
C ASN A 120 22.02 36.83 -3.00
N ASP A 121 21.92 35.69 -3.68
CA ASP A 121 21.89 35.63 -5.14
C ASP A 121 20.61 36.27 -5.68
N ALA A 122 20.75 37.25 -6.57
CA ALA A 122 19.62 38.00 -7.11
C ALA A 122 18.61 37.12 -7.89
N ARG A 123 19.02 35.94 -8.40
CA ARG A 123 18.16 34.99 -9.13
C ARG A 123 17.26 34.18 -8.20
N ILE A 124 17.67 33.96 -6.96
CA ILE A 124 17.00 33.07 -6.02
C ILE A 124 15.83 33.81 -5.36
N ASP A 125 14.67 33.16 -5.33
CA ASP A 125 13.45 33.65 -4.68
C ASP A 125 13.45 33.25 -3.22
N TYR A 126 13.58 31.94 -2.97
CA TYR A 126 13.70 31.42 -1.62
C TYR A 126 14.49 30.10 -1.60
N ILE A 127 14.94 29.77 -0.39
CA ILE A 127 15.58 28.50 -0.08
C ILE A 127 14.85 27.91 1.13
N GLU A 128 14.43 26.66 1.02
CA GLU A 128 13.86 25.91 2.14
C GLU A 128 14.67 24.63 2.42
N PRO A 129 14.78 24.20 3.69
CA PRO A 129 15.35 22.90 4.03
C PRO A 129 14.55 21.80 3.35
N ASP A 130 15.22 20.81 2.77
CA ASP A 130 14.52 19.63 2.29
C ASP A 130 14.01 18.81 3.48
N VAL A 131 12.88 18.15 3.32
CA VAL A 131 12.23 17.38 4.38
C VAL A 131 12.07 15.92 3.94
N PRO A 132 12.22 14.96 4.87
CA PRO A 132 12.04 13.57 4.52
C PRO A 132 10.58 13.28 4.21
N VAL A 133 10.38 12.30 3.32
CA VAL A 133 9.06 11.78 2.96
C VAL A 133 9.04 10.27 3.16
N TYR A 134 7.85 9.75 3.42
CA TYR A 134 7.67 8.36 3.77
C TYR A 134 6.41 7.83 3.09
N ALA A 135 6.49 6.59 2.59
CA ALA A 135 5.29 5.78 2.53
C ALA A 135 4.88 5.42 3.95
N SER A 136 3.58 5.25 4.18
CA SER A 136 3.11 4.69 5.45
C SER A 136 3.46 3.21 5.43
N VAL A 137 4.37 2.73 6.28
CA VAL A 137 4.72 1.30 6.32
C VAL A 137 4.88 0.82 7.76
N PRO A 138 4.58 -0.46 8.08
CA PRO A 138 5.72 -1.39 8.11
C PRO A 138 5.40 -2.85 7.73
N GLY A 139 6.35 -3.52 7.09
CA GLY A 139 6.40 -4.99 6.96
C GLY A 139 6.74 -5.43 5.55
N GLN A 140 7.83 -6.18 5.41
CA GLN A 140 8.29 -6.77 4.16
C GLN A 140 7.16 -7.53 3.45
N ALA A 141 6.71 -7.03 2.30
CA ALA A 141 6.01 -7.83 1.31
C ALA A 141 6.49 -7.35 -0.05
N HIS A 142 7.52 -8.02 -0.58
CA HIS A 142 7.85 -7.92 -2.00
C HIS A 142 6.65 -8.45 -2.81
N GLY A 143 6.04 -7.61 -3.64
CA GLY A 143 4.95 -7.95 -4.55
C GLY A 143 3.70 -7.09 -4.40
N ILE A 144 2.72 -7.24 -5.32
CA ILE A 144 1.34 -6.82 -5.04
C ILE A 144 0.96 -7.63 -3.80
N ALA A 145 1.06 -7.04 -2.61
CA ALA A 145 0.56 -7.69 -1.41
C ALA A 145 -0.89 -8.04 -1.75
N VAL A 146 -1.20 -9.32 -1.85
CA VAL A 146 -2.58 -9.78 -2.02
C VAL A 146 -3.29 -9.08 -0.87
N PRO A 147 -4.16 -8.09 -1.12
CA PRO A 147 -4.80 -7.38 -0.03
C PRO A 147 -5.45 -8.48 0.81
N GLU A 148 -5.43 -8.41 2.14
CA GLU A 148 -6.13 -9.42 2.98
C GLU A 148 -7.59 -9.62 2.51
N ALA A 149 -8.13 -8.65 1.75
CA ALA A 149 -9.33 -8.75 0.92
C ALA A 149 -9.48 -9.99 0.00
N CYS A 150 -8.39 -10.67 -0.36
CA CYS A 150 -8.34 -11.89 -1.16
C CYS A 150 -7.71 -13.08 -0.43
N ALA A 151 -7.24 -12.88 0.81
CA ALA A 151 -6.43 -13.81 1.56
C ALA A 151 -6.91 -13.99 3.00
N ASP A 152 -8.22 -14.09 3.21
CA ASP A 152 -8.70 -14.86 4.36
C ASP A 152 -8.55 -16.34 3.99
N PRO A 153 -7.72 -17.13 4.70
CA PRO A 153 -7.67 -18.57 4.48
C PRO A 153 -9.09 -19.14 4.53
N TYR A 154 -9.70 -19.51 3.41
CA TYR A 154 -11.09 -19.98 3.42
C TYR A 154 -11.12 -21.49 3.32
N VAL A 155 -12.13 -22.09 3.94
CA VAL A 155 -12.45 -23.49 3.72
C VAL A 155 -13.51 -23.58 2.64
N ALA A 156 -13.30 -24.43 1.65
CA ALA A 156 -14.34 -24.80 0.69
C ALA A 156 -14.76 -26.25 0.93
N PHE A 157 -16.07 -26.51 0.86
CA PHE A 157 -16.63 -27.85 0.83
C PHE A 157 -17.64 -27.92 -0.31
N ASP A 158 -17.53 -28.90 -1.21
CA ASP A 158 -18.53 -29.26 -2.23
C ASP A 158 -19.33 -28.06 -2.82
N GLY A 159 -18.61 -27.03 -3.28
CA GLY A 159 -19.20 -25.86 -3.94
C GLY A 159 -19.70 -24.72 -3.02
N ILE A 160 -19.66 -24.88 -1.69
CA ILE A 160 -19.93 -23.81 -0.72
C ILE A 160 -18.61 -23.12 -0.35
N LYS A 161 -18.56 -21.80 -0.56
CA LYS A 161 -17.39 -20.94 -0.26
C LYS A 161 -17.70 -20.00 0.92
N ASN A 162 -16.63 -19.54 1.59
CA ASN A 162 -16.59 -18.37 2.50
C ASN A 162 -17.10 -18.58 3.94
N PHE A 163 -16.50 -19.50 4.70
CA PHE A 163 -16.67 -19.50 6.17
C PHE A 163 -15.85 -18.38 6.81
N ASN A 164 -16.32 -17.89 7.96
CA ASN A 164 -15.54 -16.95 8.77
C ASN A 164 -14.45 -17.74 9.50
N ILE A 165 -13.21 -17.34 9.31
CA ILE A 165 -12.03 -18.08 9.76
C ILE A 165 -11.15 -17.21 10.67
N GLY A 166 -10.50 -17.85 11.63
CA GLY A 166 -9.48 -17.22 12.47
C GLY A 166 -8.12 -17.78 12.11
N GLN A 167 -7.14 -16.89 12.03
CA GLN A 167 -5.76 -17.27 11.71
C GLN A 167 -5.10 -18.00 12.88
N ALA A 168 -4.19 -18.93 12.55
CA ALA A 168 -3.24 -19.49 13.49
C ALA A 168 -1.87 -18.84 13.36
N SER A 169 -1.21 -18.66 14.50
CA SER A 169 0.19 -18.25 14.58
C SER A 169 1.16 -19.43 14.46
N PHE A 170 0.69 -20.62 14.09
CA PHE A 170 1.45 -21.86 13.97
C PHE A 170 0.87 -22.75 12.87
N GLY A 171 1.63 -23.78 12.46
CA GLY A 171 1.32 -24.59 11.29
C GLY A 171 1.76 -23.93 9.99
N THR A 172 1.66 -24.68 8.89
CA THR A 172 2.09 -24.20 7.57
C THR A 172 1.00 -23.37 6.90
N ARG A 173 1.41 -22.43 6.04
CA ARG A 173 0.49 -21.65 5.20
C ARG A 173 0.37 -22.27 3.81
N THR A 174 0.01 -23.54 3.76
CA THR A 174 -0.13 -24.30 2.51
C THR A 174 -1.56 -24.78 2.32
N ASN A 175 -1.97 -24.97 1.06
CA ASN A 175 -3.28 -25.53 0.78
C ASN A 175 -3.29 -27.01 1.12
N ALA A 176 -4.39 -27.50 1.68
CA ALA A 176 -4.60 -28.92 1.93
C ALA A 176 -6.00 -29.31 1.50
N THR A 177 -6.10 -30.40 0.73
CA THR A 177 -7.39 -31.01 0.37
C THR A 177 -7.44 -32.42 0.93
N GLY A 178 -8.57 -32.76 1.54
CA GLY A 178 -8.78 -34.10 2.09
C GLY A 178 -10.22 -34.32 2.48
N GLN A 179 -10.54 -35.56 2.83
CA GLN A 179 -11.84 -35.87 3.41
C GLN A 179 -11.93 -35.20 4.78
N LEU A 180 -13.06 -34.55 5.02
CA LEU A 180 -13.33 -33.95 6.30
C LEU A 180 -13.67 -35.03 7.34
N VAL A 181 -12.97 -35.00 8.48
CA VAL A 181 -13.14 -36.01 9.53
C VAL A 181 -13.29 -35.33 10.89
N LEU A 182 -14.32 -35.73 11.64
CA LEU A 182 -14.48 -35.35 13.04
C LEU A 182 -13.52 -36.19 13.90
N THR A 183 -12.79 -35.55 14.81
CA THR A 183 -11.93 -36.29 15.76
C THR A 183 -12.74 -36.95 16.87
N ASP A 184 -12.25 -38.08 17.38
CA ASP A 184 -12.71 -38.70 18.63
C ASP A 184 -11.51 -38.93 19.59
N PRO A 185 -11.46 -38.29 20.77
CA PRO A 185 -12.45 -37.36 21.31
C PRO A 185 -12.56 -36.08 20.49
N ALA A 186 -13.73 -35.44 20.56
CA ALA A 186 -14.09 -34.28 19.74
C ALA A 186 -13.12 -33.10 19.89
N ASP A 187 -12.54 -32.93 21.08
CA ASP A 187 -11.55 -31.88 21.35
C ASP A 187 -10.10 -32.36 21.19
N ALA A 188 -9.87 -33.60 20.75
CA ALA A 188 -8.54 -34.20 20.59
C ALA A 188 -7.67 -34.15 21.86
N CYS A 189 -8.27 -34.00 23.04
CA CYS A 189 -7.58 -34.00 24.32
C CYS A 189 -7.70 -35.38 25.01
N GLY A 190 -7.05 -35.59 26.16
CA GLY A 190 -7.14 -36.87 26.90
C GLY A 190 -6.20 -37.99 26.42
N THR A 191 -6.40 -39.21 26.92
CA THR A 191 -5.47 -40.36 26.81
C THR A 191 -5.59 -41.20 25.53
N ALA A 192 -6.53 -40.90 24.64
CA ALA A 192 -6.71 -41.62 23.39
C ALA A 192 -5.44 -41.56 22.53
N THR A 193 -5.03 -42.66 21.91
CA THR A 193 -3.85 -42.65 21.04
C THR A 193 -4.18 -41.97 19.71
N PRO A 194 -3.28 -41.17 19.11
CA PRO A 194 -3.54 -40.52 17.82
C PRO A 194 -4.04 -41.50 16.74
N ALA A 195 -3.64 -42.77 16.79
CA ALA A 195 -4.08 -43.81 15.86
C ALA A 195 -5.60 -44.05 15.83
N THR A 196 -6.34 -43.67 16.89
CA THR A 196 -7.80 -43.86 16.98
C THR A 196 -8.59 -42.58 16.78
N PHE A 197 -7.92 -41.46 16.45
CA PHE A 197 -8.59 -40.16 16.34
C PHE A 197 -9.56 -40.05 15.18
N PHE A 198 -9.36 -40.87 14.14
CA PHE A 198 -10.21 -40.87 12.95
C PHE A 198 -10.92 -42.21 12.82
N PRO A 199 -12.19 -42.23 12.37
CA PRO A 199 -12.92 -43.47 12.12
C PRO A 199 -12.17 -44.41 11.18
N ALA A 200 -12.24 -45.71 11.48
CA ALA A 200 -11.71 -46.76 10.60
C ALA A 200 -12.45 -46.73 9.26
N GLY A 201 -11.72 -46.72 8.14
CA GLY A 201 -12.28 -46.75 6.78
C GLY A 201 -12.07 -45.46 5.96
N VAL A 202 -11.70 -44.33 6.58
CA VAL A 202 -11.30 -43.13 5.83
C VAL A 202 -9.88 -43.34 5.29
N THR A 203 -9.76 -43.53 3.98
CA THR A 203 -8.47 -43.70 3.27
C THR A 203 -8.10 -42.43 2.52
N GLY A 204 -6.81 -42.06 2.53
CA GLY A 204 -6.31 -40.83 1.89
C GLY A 204 -6.18 -39.62 2.84
N PRO A 205 -5.91 -38.42 2.28
CA PRO A 205 -5.69 -37.19 3.04
C PRO A 205 -6.92 -36.78 3.87
N LYS A 206 -6.69 -36.35 5.12
CA LYS A 206 -7.75 -35.99 6.08
C LYS A 206 -7.63 -34.54 6.50
N ILE A 207 -8.74 -33.80 6.52
CA ILE A 207 -8.85 -32.52 7.21
C ILE A 207 -9.59 -32.77 8.52
N ALA A 208 -8.93 -32.51 9.65
CA ALA A 208 -9.49 -32.75 10.97
C ALA A 208 -10.35 -31.57 11.42
N LEU A 209 -11.59 -31.80 11.81
CA LEU A 209 -12.40 -30.83 12.55
C LEU A 209 -12.36 -31.17 14.05
N ILE A 210 -11.81 -30.25 14.84
CA ILE A 210 -11.53 -30.44 16.27
C ILE A 210 -12.22 -29.34 17.07
N ASP A 211 -12.91 -29.68 18.16
CA ASP A 211 -13.48 -28.69 19.07
C ASP A 211 -12.43 -28.02 19.96
N ARG A 212 -12.68 -26.75 20.28
CA ARG A 212 -12.08 -26.13 21.47
C ARG A 212 -12.43 -26.97 22.70
N GLY A 213 -11.46 -27.10 23.61
CA GLY A 213 -11.63 -27.93 24.80
C GLY A 213 -10.49 -27.77 25.78
N ALA A 214 -10.14 -28.85 26.47
CA ALA A 214 -9.34 -28.78 27.70
C ALA A 214 -7.83 -28.53 27.51
N CYS A 215 -7.31 -28.74 26.30
CA CYS A 215 -5.88 -28.66 25.99
C CYS A 215 -5.55 -27.57 24.96
N ASP A 216 -4.26 -27.24 24.86
CA ASP A 216 -3.71 -26.22 23.96
C ASP A 216 -4.05 -26.49 22.48
N PHE A 217 -4.30 -25.43 21.71
CA PHE A 217 -4.54 -25.48 20.28
C PHE A 217 -3.40 -26.12 19.49
N SER A 218 -2.14 -25.82 19.83
CA SER A 218 -1.00 -26.43 19.15
C SER A 218 -0.93 -27.93 19.44
N PHE A 219 -1.29 -28.34 20.66
CA PHE A 219 -1.31 -29.75 21.04
C PHE A 219 -2.39 -30.54 20.28
N LYS A 220 -3.59 -29.95 20.11
CA LYS A 220 -4.66 -30.53 19.28
C LYS A 220 -4.19 -30.78 17.85
N ALA A 221 -3.64 -29.74 17.22
CA ALA A 221 -3.17 -29.82 15.85
C ALA A 221 -2.03 -30.83 15.68
N TYR A 222 -1.06 -30.84 16.60
CA TYR A 222 0.03 -31.81 16.59
C TYR A 222 -0.47 -33.26 16.69
N ARG A 223 -1.46 -33.54 17.54
CA ARG A 223 -2.02 -34.91 17.65
C ARG A 223 -2.81 -35.32 16.41
N ALA A 224 -3.57 -34.40 15.82
CA ALA A 224 -4.25 -34.68 14.55
C ALA A 224 -3.25 -34.93 13.41
N GLN A 225 -2.14 -34.20 13.37
CA GLN A 225 -1.04 -34.46 12.44
C GLN A 225 -0.46 -35.87 12.64
N LEU A 226 -0.18 -36.27 13.88
CA LEU A 226 0.29 -37.63 14.19
C LEU A 226 -0.72 -38.72 13.81
N ALA A 227 -2.01 -38.39 13.81
CA ALA A 227 -3.10 -39.27 13.35
C ALA A 227 -3.23 -39.32 11.81
N GLY A 228 -2.40 -38.57 11.07
CA GLY A 228 -2.39 -38.53 9.60
C GLY A 228 -3.26 -37.44 8.99
N ALA A 229 -3.63 -36.41 9.74
CA ALA A 229 -4.24 -35.22 9.16
C ALA A 229 -3.26 -34.47 8.25
N VAL A 230 -3.75 -33.94 7.14
CA VAL A 230 -3.03 -33.02 6.25
C VAL A 230 -3.44 -31.57 6.46
N GLY A 231 -4.42 -31.31 7.33
CA GLY A 231 -4.87 -29.97 7.72
C GLY A 231 -5.84 -30.04 8.89
N VAL A 232 -5.97 -28.95 9.64
CA VAL A 232 -6.75 -28.87 10.88
C VAL A 232 -7.64 -27.63 10.91
N MET A 233 -8.90 -27.83 11.28
CA MET A 233 -9.85 -26.78 11.62
C MET A 233 -10.25 -26.89 13.09
N ILE A 234 -10.05 -25.82 13.85
CA ILE A 234 -10.45 -25.72 15.25
C ILE A 234 -11.81 -25.00 15.34
N ALA A 235 -12.86 -25.73 15.69
CA ALA A 235 -14.21 -25.21 15.86
C ALA A 235 -14.34 -24.39 17.13
N ASN A 236 -14.78 -23.14 17.01
CA ASN A 236 -15.14 -22.34 18.16
C ASN A 236 -16.36 -22.95 18.89
N ASN A 237 -16.34 -22.95 20.21
CA ASN A 237 -17.43 -23.45 21.06
C ASN A 237 -18.31 -22.34 21.65
N VAL A 238 -18.04 -21.08 21.30
CA VAL A 238 -18.83 -19.90 21.67
C VAL A 238 -19.28 -19.19 20.39
N ALA A 239 -20.50 -18.66 20.38
CA ALA A 239 -21.00 -17.85 19.27
C ALA A 239 -20.18 -16.57 19.11
N GLY A 240 -19.88 -16.19 17.87
CA GLY A 240 -19.08 -15.00 17.55
C GLY A 240 -17.93 -15.33 16.61
N ALA A 241 -17.01 -14.36 16.46
CA ALA A 241 -15.84 -14.50 15.60
C ALA A 241 -14.99 -15.73 15.99
N PRO A 242 -14.32 -16.37 15.03
CA PRO A 242 -13.38 -17.44 15.33
C PRO A 242 -12.23 -16.91 16.21
N PRO A 243 -11.70 -17.71 17.15
CA PRO A 243 -10.60 -17.28 17.99
C PRO A 243 -9.28 -17.22 17.21
N ALA A 244 -8.41 -16.27 17.55
CA ALA A 244 -7.01 -16.35 17.17
C ALA A 244 -6.34 -17.56 17.85
N LEU A 245 -5.63 -18.38 17.08
CA LEU A 245 -4.93 -19.54 17.62
C LEU A 245 -3.48 -19.15 17.95
N VAL A 246 -3.24 -18.83 19.22
CA VAL A 246 -1.94 -18.39 19.74
C VAL A 246 -0.94 -19.54 19.83
N VAL A 247 0.35 -19.21 19.81
CA VAL A 247 1.47 -20.16 19.89
C VAL A 247 1.41 -20.93 21.21
N GLY A 248 1.46 -22.25 21.11
CA GLY A 248 1.57 -23.18 22.23
C GLY A 248 2.86 -24.01 22.18
N GLU A 249 3.08 -24.86 23.19
CA GLU A 249 4.32 -25.65 23.37
C GLU A 249 4.71 -26.49 22.14
N TYR A 250 3.73 -26.95 21.36
CA TYR A 250 3.93 -27.85 20.22
C TYR A 250 3.95 -27.12 18.87
N ALA A 251 3.86 -25.79 18.86
CA ALA A 251 3.68 -25.00 17.65
C ALA A 251 4.74 -25.24 16.58
N GLU A 252 6.01 -25.36 16.97
CA GLU A 252 7.15 -25.55 16.05
C GLU A 252 7.18 -26.95 15.41
N LEU A 253 6.42 -27.91 15.94
CA LEU A 253 6.37 -29.29 15.45
C LEU A 253 5.27 -29.52 14.39
N ILE A 254 4.45 -28.51 14.13
CA ILE A 254 3.29 -28.61 13.25
C ILE A 254 3.70 -28.19 11.83
N THR A 255 3.59 -29.13 10.89
CA THR A 255 3.97 -28.97 9.49
C THR A 255 2.77 -28.98 8.54
N ILE A 256 1.55 -29.03 9.07
CA ILE A 256 0.29 -28.95 8.32
C ILE A 256 -0.45 -27.62 8.57
N PRO A 257 -1.34 -27.18 7.66
CA PRO A 257 -2.16 -25.99 7.86
C PRO A 257 -3.15 -26.10 9.01
N VAL A 258 -3.30 -25.01 9.77
CA VAL A 258 -4.19 -24.94 10.94
C VAL A 258 -4.96 -23.63 10.99
N MET A 259 -6.28 -23.69 11.07
CA MET A 259 -7.15 -22.52 11.19
C MET A 259 -8.26 -22.72 12.21
N SER A 260 -8.94 -21.66 12.62
CA SER A 260 -10.17 -21.76 13.40
C SER A 260 -11.39 -21.35 12.58
N ILE A 261 -12.57 -21.83 12.97
CA ILE A 261 -13.85 -21.51 12.34
C ILE A 261 -14.90 -21.15 13.40
N THR A 262 -15.99 -20.48 13.00
CA THR A 262 -17.07 -20.13 13.95
C THR A 262 -17.85 -21.36 14.43
N GLN A 263 -18.58 -21.20 15.54
CA GLN A 263 -19.48 -22.24 16.05
C GLN A 263 -20.59 -22.59 15.03
N GLY A 264 -21.14 -21.60 14.33
CA GLY A 264 -22.20 -21.81 13.33
C GLY A 264 -21.71 -22.59 12.12
N ASP A 265 -20.51 -22.26 11.64
CA ASP A 265 -19.86 -22.92 10.51
C ASP A 265 -19.53 -24.38 10.85
N ALA A 266 -18.97 -24.61 12.05
CA ALA A 266 -18.72 -25.96 12.56
C ALA A 266 -20.01 -26.80 12.66
N GLY A 267 -21.14 -26.19 13.06
CA GLY A 267 -22.44 -26.85 13.09
C GLY A 267 -22.92 -27.28 11.70
N THR A 268 -22.77 -26.40 10.71
CA THR A 268 -23.09 -26.67 9.30
C THR A 268 -22.25 -27.82 8.76
N ILE A 269 -20.96 -27.79 9.05
CA ILE A 269 -19.99 -28.80 8.62
C ILE A 269 -20.31 -30.18 9.24
N ARG A 270 -20.63 -30.23 10.54
CA ARG A 270 -20.99 -31.49 11.23
C ARG A 270 -22.26 -32.12 10.65
N ALA A 271 -23.25 -31.30 10.29
CA ALA A 271 -24.46 -31.78 9.63
C ALA A 271 -24.16 -32.42 8.27
N ALA A 272 -23.19 -31.88 7.52
CA ALA A 272 -22.76 -32.44 6.24
C ALA A 272 -22.02 -33.78 6.40
N VAL A 273 -21.08 -33.89 7.35
CA VAL A 273 -20.29 -35.13 7.57
C VAL A 273 -21.13 -36.30 8.06
N THR A 274 -22.21 -36.04 8.82
CA THR A 274 -23.09 -37.08 9.36
C THR A 274 -24.11 -37.62 8.36
N GLY A 275 -24.24 -37.00 7.18
CA GLY A 275 -25.16 -37.39 6.11
C GLY A 275 -24.71 -38.58 5.25
N GLY A 276 -23.48 -39.09 5.44
CA GLY A 276 -22.98 -40.30 4.76
C GLY A 276 -22.22 -40.05 3.44
N ASP A 277 -22.23 -38.83 2.91
CA ASP A 277 -21.38 -38.44 1.79
C ASP A 277 -20.01 -37.98 2.32
N GLY A 278 -18.93 -38.53 1.76
CA GLY A 278 -17.57 -38.17 2.11
C GLY A 278 -17.25 -36.74 1.67
N VAL A 279 -17.60 -35.75 2.51
CA VAL A 279 -17.39 -34.32 2.24
C VAL A 279 -15.91 -34.06 2.08
N THR A 280 -15.52 -33.55 0.91
CA THR A 280 -14.14 -33.11 0.68
C THR A 280 -14.00 -31.66 1.12
N ALA A 281 -12.99 -31.41 1.94
CA ALA A 281 -12.63 -30.09 2.42
C ALA A 281 -11.33 -29.65 1.76
N THR A 282 -11.28 -28.39 1.35
CA THR A 282 -10.03 -27.73 1.00
C THR A 282 -9.81 -26.56 1.95
N ILE A 283 -8.73 -26.64 2.74
CA ILE A 283 -8.15 -25.48 3.41
C ILE A 283 -7.33 -24.73 2.38
N ASN A 284 -7.76 -23.52 2.03
CA ASN A 284 -7.02 -22.62 1.14
C ASN A 284 -6.37 -21.53 1.99
N TYR A 285 -5.06 -21.34 1.87
CA TYR A 285 -4.34 -20.24 2.54
C TYR A 285 -4.16 -19.00 1.66
N GLY A 286 -4.74 -18.98 0.46
CA GLY A 286 -4.38 -18.01 -0.59
C GLY A 286 -2.90 -18.25 -0.93
N ILE A 287 -2.59 -19.13 -1.88
CA ILE A 287 -2.74 -18.95 -3.32
C ILE A 287 -3.18 -20.30 -3.89
N PRO A 288 -4.36 -20.44 -4.53
CA PRO A 288 -4.55 -21.49 -5.52
C PRO A 288 -3.59 -21.19 -6.68
N ASP A 289 -3.12 -22.21 -7.36
CA ASP A 289 -2.40 -22.23 -8.65
C ASP A 289 -2.54 -20.98 -9.55
N ALA A 290 -1.69 -20.81 -10.58
CA ALA A 290 -1.64 -19.68 -11.53
C ALA A 290 -2.92 -19.43 -12.39
N THR A 291 -4.10 -19.79 -11.89
CA THR A 291 -5.43 -19.77 -12.51
C THR A 291 -6.51 -19.21 -11.58
N TYR A 292 -6.16 -18.58 -10.44
CA TYR A 292 -7.14 -17.93 -9.55
C TYR A 292 -7.02 -16.42 -9.55
N GLN A 293 -8.17 -15.74 -9.73
CA GLN A 293 -8.32 -14.30 -9.59
C GLN A 293 -9.49 -13.93 -8.69
N CYS A 294 -9.33 -12.87 -7.90
CA CYS A 294 -10.34 -12.34 -7.01
C CYS A 294 -10.50 -10.82 -7.16
N THR A 295 -11.67 -10.32 -6.76
CA THR A 295 -11.90 -8.87 -6.62
C THR A 295 -11.79 -8.49 -5.15
N PRO A 296 -10.77 -7.72 -4.73
CA PRO A 296 -10.67 -7.23 -3.37
C PRO A 296 -11.94 -6.49 -2.93
N TRP A 297 -12.33 -6.61 -1.66
CA TRP A 297 -13.50 -5.94 -1.10
C TRP A 297 -13.50 -4.43 -1.39
N GLY A 298 -12.34 -3.77 -1.27
CA GLY A 298 -12.20 -2.34 -1.53
C GLY A 298 -12.52 -1.99 -2.97
N ILE A 299 -12.05 -2.82 -3.91
CA ILE A 299 -12.33 -2.70 -5.34
C ILE A 299 -13.82 -2.92 -5.59
N ALA A 300 -14.42 -3.98 -5.04
CA ALA A 300 -15.86 -4.22 -5.13
C ALA A 300 -16.69 -3.05 -4.57
N ARG A 301 -16.27 -2.50 -3.42
CA ARG A 301 -16.94 -1.39 -2.73
C ARG A 301 -16.98 -0.11 -3.54
N VAL A 302 -15.96 0.14 -4.37
CA VAL A 302 -15.88 1.32 -5.26
C VAL A 302 -16.47 1.07 -6.65
N GLY A 303 -17.05 -0.10 -6.89
CA GLY A 303 -17.76 -0.43 -8.13
C GLY A 303 -17.18 -1.58 -8.94
N GLY A 304 -16.19 -2.29 -8.41
CA GLY A 304 -15.52 -3.41 -9.06
C GLY A 304 -14.43 -2.98 -10.04
N GLY A 305 -13.76 -3.97 -10.65
CA GLY A 305 -12.80 -3.74 -11.72
C GLY A 305 -13.50 -3.30 -12.99
N LEU A 306 -13.05 -2.19 -13.56
CA LEU A 306 -13.54 -1.63 -14.81
C LEU A 306 -12.43 -1.67 -15.88
N PRO A 307 -12.77 -1.80 -17.18
CA PRO A 307 -11.77 -1.78 -18.24
C PRO A 307 -10.87 -0.54 -18.19
N GLY A 308 -9.57 -0.80 -18.04
CA GLY A 308 -8.49 0.17 -17.95
C GLY A 308 -7.75 0.45 -19.26
N ALA A 309 -7.94 -0.40 -20.28
CA ALA A 309 -7.20 -0.33 -21.54
C ALA A 309 -7.19 1.08 -22.16
N GLY A 310 -6.01 1.54 -22.57
CA GLY A 310 -5.81 2.88 -23.14
C GLY A 310 -5.73 4.03 -22.13
N LYS A 311 -5.87 3.76 -20.83
CA LYS A 311 -5.66 4.73 -19.73
C LYS A 311 -4.28 4.52 -19.11
N ARG A 312 -3.74 5.56 -18.47
CA ARG A 312 -2.46 5.50 -17.76
C ARG A 312 -2.55 6.05 -16.34
N ALA A 313 -1.83 5.41 -15.42
CA ALA A 313 -1.53 5.94 -14.10
C ALA A 313 -0.02 6.02 -13.86
N TRP A 314 0.45 7.17 -13.39
CA TRP A 314 1.82 7.37 -12.93
C TRP A 314 1.88 7.10 -11.43
N ILE A 315 2.74 6.19 -11.01
CA ILE A 315 2.87 5.77 -9.61
C ILE A 315 4.16 6.38 -9.05
N LEU A 316 4.02 7.50 -8.34
CA LEU A 316 5.14 8.21 -7.71
C LEU A 316 5.35 7.64 -6.29
N ASP A 317 6.22 6.64 -6.18
CA ASP A 317 6.27 5.74 -5.01
C ASP A 317 7.64 5.01 -4.85
N SER A 318 7.70 3.79 -4.31
CA SER A 318 8.92 2.99 -4.12
C SER A 318 9.42 2.27 -5.38
N GLY A 319 8.69 2.37 -6.48
CA GLY A 319 8.91 1.64 -7.72
C GLY A 319 7.69 0.81 -8.11
N ILE A 320 7.79 0.04 -9.17
CA ILE A 320 6.86 -1.05 -9.49
C ILE A 320 7.71 -2.25 -9.90
N ASP A 321 7.35 -3.45 -9.44
CA ASP A 321 7.84 -4.72 -9.97
C ASP A 321 7.59 -4.75 -11.50
N LEU A 322 8.67 -4.57 -12.26
CA LEU A 322 8.58 -4.27 -13.69
C LEU A 322 8.15 -5.47 -14.54
N ASP A 323 8.31 -6.69 -14.03
CA ASP A 323 7.90 -7.93 -14.68
C ASP A 323 6.76 -8.66 -13.96
N HIS A 324 6.04 -7.95 -13.07
CA HIS A 324 4.89 -8.50 -12.37
C HIS A 324 3.83 -9.02 -13.35
N PRO A 325 3.42 -10.30 -13.26
CA PRO A 325 2.53 -10.94 -14.25
C PRO A 325 1.11 -10.34 -14.29
N ASP A 326 0.74 -9.60 -13.26
CA ASP A 326 -0.58 -8.99 -13.10
C ASP A 326 -0.63 -7.49 -13.47
N LEU A 327 0.44 -6.92 -14.06
CA LEU A 327 0.53 -5.49 -14.41
C LEU A 327 0.98 -5.25 -15.85
N ASP A 328 0.38 -4.25 -16.53
CA ASP A 328 0.92 -3.68 -17.79
C ASP A 328 1.81 -2.47 -17.46
N VAL A 329 3.09 -2.75 -17.19
CA VAL A 329 4.08 -1.73 -16.80
C VAL A 329 4.70 -1.05 -18.02
N ASP A 330 4.68 0.28 -18.04
CA ASP A 330 5.38 1.13 -19.02
C ASP A 330 6.86 1.25 -18.65
N VAL A 331 7.62 0.17 -18.89
CA VAL A 331 9.06 0.11 -18.54
C VAL A 331 9.84 1.25 -19.22
N ALA A 332 9.48 1.63 -20.45
CA ALA A 332 10.18 2.67 -21.22
C ALA A 332 10.08 4.08 -20.62
N ASN A 333 8.98 4.39 -19.93
CA ASN A 333 8.78 5.67 -19.24
C ASN A 333 9.01 5.57 -17.72
N SER A 334 9.42 4.41 -17.20
CA SER A 334 9.66 4.22 -15.78
C SER A 334 11.06 4.68 -15.39
N VAL A 335 11.20 5.38 -14.26
CA VAL A 335 12.46 6.01 -13.84
C VAL A 335 12.58 6.09 -12.31
N SER A 336 13.82 6.11 -11.80
CA SER A 336 14.11 6.38 -10.39
C SER A 336 14.82 7.72 -10.19
N PHE A 337 14.40 8.43 -9.15
CA PHE A 337 15.02 9.65 -8.63
C PHE A 337 15.66 9.45 -7.26
N VAL A 338 15.72 8.22 -6.76
CA VAL A 338 16.39 7.92 -5.51
C VAL A 338 17.91 7.94 -5.74
N ALA A 339 18.62 8.76 -4.95
CA ALA A 339 20.05 8.96 -5.11
C ALA A 339 20.83 7.63 -5.05
N GLY A 340 21.65 7.36 -6.06
CA GLY A 340 22.45 6.13 -6.16
C GLY A 340 21.68 4.87 -6.57
N LEU A 341 20.35 4.94 -6.75
CA LEU A 341 19.50 3.80 -7.12
C LEU A 341 18.81 4.08 -8.46
N PRO A 342 19.42 3.71 -9.61
CA PRO A 342 18.90 4.08 -10.93
C PRO A 342 17.71 3.23 -11.39
N SER A 343 17.50 2.05 -10.79
CA SER A 343 16.42 1.14 -11.18
C SER A 343 15.05 1.64 -10.68
N PRO A 344 14.02 1.74 -11.55
CA PRO A 344 12.65 2.03 -11.12
C PRO A 344 11.92 0.82 -10.50
N ASP A 345 12.59 -0.32 -10.46
CA ASP A 345 12.07 -1.55 -9.88
C ASP A 345 11.82 -1.43 -8.37
N ASP A 346 10.83 -2.15 -7.86
CA ASP A 346 10.34 -2.00 -6.50
C ASP A 346 11.05 -2.95 -5.52
N GLU A 347 11.91 -2.38 -4.69
CA GLU A 347 12.61 -3.13 -3.64
C GLU A 347 11.87 -3.09 -2.29
N ASN A 348 10.74 -2.39 -2.21
CA ASN A 348 9.94 -2.26 -0.98
C ASN A 348 8.63 -3.05 -1.04
N GLY A 349 7.89 -2.95 -2.15
CA GLY A 349 6.58 -3.55 -2.38
C GLY A 349 5.40 -2.57 -2.31
N HIS A 350 5.56 -1.42 -1.65
CA HIS A 350 4.47 -0.45 -1.49
C HIS A 350 3.97 0.09 -2.84
N GLY A 351 4.87 0.51 -3.72
CA GLY A 351 4.53 1.03 -5.04
C GLY A 351 3.89 -0.02 -5.95
N THR A 352 4.36 -1.27 -5.91
CA THR A 352 3.75 -2.40 -6.64
C THR A 352 2.34 -2.68 -6.13
N HIS A 353 2.12 -2.69 -4.82
CA HIS A 353 0.79 -2.85 -4.24
C HIS A 353 -0.17 -1.73 -4.66
N VAL A 354 0.30 -0.49 -4.61
CA VAL A 354 -0.44 0.68 -5.10
C VAL A 354 -0.82 0.49 -6.57
N ALA A 355 0.14 0.11 -7.43
CA ALA A 355 -0.08 -0.16 -8.84
C ALA A 355 -1.10 -1.28 -9.09
N GLY A 356 -1.03 -2.37 -8.32
CA GLY A 356 -2.00 -3.47 -8.37
C GLY A 356 -3.41 -3.01 -8.05
N THR A 357 -3.58 -2.19 -7.02
CA THR A 357 -4.88 -1.64 -6.65
C THR A 357 -5.45 -0.73 -7.76
N VAL A 358 -4.58 0.03 -8.43
CA VAL A 358 -4.95 0.86 -9.57
C VAL A 358 -5.42 0.00 -10.74
N ALA A 359 -4.60 -0.97 -11.14
CA ALA A 359 -4.61 -1.46 -12.52
C ALA A 359 -4.30 -2.95 -12.69
N ALA A 360 -4.25 -3.75 -11.61
CA ALA A 360 -4.08 -5.20 -11.75
C ALA A 360 -5.06 -5.76 -12.79
N LEU A 361 -4.54 -6.65 -13.64
CA LEU A 361 -5.21 -7.13 -14.83
C LEU A 361 -6.50 -7.90 -14.47
N ASP A 362 -7.38 -8.10 -15.44
CA ASP A 362 -8.48 -9.08 -15.34
C ASP A 362 -8.08 -10.25 -16.25
N ASN A 363 -7.21 -11.13 -15.74
CA ASN A 363 -6.46 -12.13 -16.51
C ASN A 363 -6.60 -13.56 -15.92
N GLY A 364 -7.50 -13.76 -14.95
CA GLY A 364 -7.66 -15.04 -14.27
C GLY A 364 -6.53 -15.36 -13.27
N GLN A 365 -5.67 -14.40 -12.92
CA GLN A 365 -4.61 -14.53 -11.93
C GLN A 365 -4.66 -13.39 -10.90
N GLY A 366 -4.15 -13.64 -9.68
CA GLY A 366 -3.96 -12.59 -8.69
C GLY A 366 -5.23 -11.84 -8.29
N VAL A 367 -5.24 -10.52 -8.51
CA VAL A 367 -6.33 -9.63 -8.10
C VAL A 367 -6.78 -8.75 -9.26
N ILE A 368 -7.92 -8.09 -9.11
CA ILE A 368 -8.40 -7.11 -10.10
C ILE A 368 -8.25 -5.70 -9.53
N GLY A 369 -7.62 -4.80 -10.29
CA GLY A 369 -7.53 -3.37 -9.97
C GLY A 369 -8.78 -2.58 -10.37
N VAL A 370 -8.92 -1.34 -9.90
CA VAL A 370 -10.09 -0.49 -10.23
C VAL A 370 -10.19 -0.24 -11.73
N ALA A 371 -9.07 0.06 -12.38
CA ALA A 371 -8.94 0.26 -13.81
C ALA A 371 -8.14 -0.90 -14.41
N ALA A 372 -8.70 -2.10 -14.37
CA ALA A 372 -8.04 -3.34 -14.76
C ALA A 372 -7.39 -3.26 -16.15
N GLY A 373 -6.07 -3.47 -16.19
CA GLY A 373 -5.27 -3.36 -17.41
C GLY A 373 -5.02 -1.95 -17.93
N ALA A 374 -5.18 -0.93 -17.08
CA ALA A 374 -4.58 0.38 -17.35
C ALA A 374 -3.05 0.28 -17.30
N LYS A 375 -2.38 1.08 -18.12
CA LYS A 375 -0.92 1.14 -18.14
C LYS A 375 -0.41 1.84 -16.88
N VAL A 376 0.52 1.24 -16.15
CA VAL A 376 1.15 1.87 -14.97
C VAL A 376 2.59 2.27 -15.28
N THR A 377 3.01 3.44 -14.82
CA THR A 377 4.38 3.94 -15.03
C THR A 377 5.04 4.23 -13.69
N ALA A 378 6.18 3.59 -13.41
CA ALA A 378 6.87 3.72 -12.13
C ALA A 378 7.72 5.00 -12.09
N VAL A 379 7.51 5.83 -11.09
CA VAL A 379 8.35 6.99 -10.77
C VAL A 379 8.87 6.80 -9.35
N ARG A 380 10.00 6.09 -9.23
CA ARG A 380 10.57 5.69 -7.94
C ARG A 380 11.20 6.89 -7.24
N VAL A 381 10.70 7.22 -6.06
CA VAL A 381 11.18 8.31 -5.17
C VAL A 381 11.40 7.84 -3.73
N LEU A 382 11.06 6.59 -3.41
CA LEU A 382 11.33 5.94 -2.13
C LEU A 382 12.30 4.77 -2.29
N ASN A 383 13.17 4.58 -1.29
CA ASN A 383 14.11 3.46 -1.24
C ASN A 383 13.44 2.16 -0.73
N ALA A 384 14.21 1.08 -0.63
CA ALA A 384 13.75 -0.23 -0.14
C ALA A 384 13.11 -0.20 1.27
N ALA A 385 13.39 0.83 2.08
CA ALA A 385 12.81 1.02 3.40
C ALA A 385 11.58 1.97 3.40
N GLY A 386 11.06 2.34 2.22
CA GLY A 386 9.92 3.25 2.08
C GLY A 386 10.24 4.71 2.41
N ASN A 387 11.52 5.08 2.49
CA ASN A 387 11.97 6.45 2.80
C ASN A 387 12.44 7.18 1.54
N GLY A 388 12.15 8.47 1.46
CA GLY A 388 12.64 9.34 0.39
C GLY A 388 12.85 10.78 0.85
N THR A 389 13.12 11.67 -0.10
CA THR A 389 13.33 13.10 0.15
C THR A 389 12.32 13.94 -0.63
N GLY A 390 12.01 15.14 -0.14
CA GLY A 390 11.19 16.10 -0.88
C GLY A 390 11.81 16.45 -2.23
N ALA A 391 13.15 16.54 -2.30
CA ALA A 391 13.88 16.73 -3.55
C ALA A 391 13.59 15.63 -4.59
N ALA A 392 13.64 14.34 -4.21
CA ALA A 392 13.34 13.23 -5.12
C ALA A 392 11.87 13.27 -5.59
N VAL A 393 10.94 13.61 -4.69
CA VAL A 393 9.51 13.79 -5.04
C VAL A 393 9.34 14.91 -6.07
N ILE A 394 9.96 16.08 -5.87
CA ILE A 394 9.88 17.19 -6.82
C ILE A 394 10.50 16.79 -8.16
N ALA A 395 11.61 16.05 -8.17
CA ALA A 395 12.22 15.53 -9.39
C ALA A 395 11.26 14.60 -10.16
N GLY A 396 10.57 13.70 -9.44
CA GLY A 396 9.53 12.83 -10.01
C GLY A 396 8.36 13.61 -10.61
N LEU A 397 7.80 14.57 -9.87
CA LEU A 397 6.72 15.45 -10.35
C LEU A 397 7.16 16.24 -11.59
N ASN A 398 8.39 16.75 -11.57
CA ASN A 398 8.98 17.48 -12.68
C ASN A 398 9.14 16.62 -13.94
N TYR A 399 9.59 15.37 -13.77
CA TYR A 399 9.70 14.40 -14.85
C TYR A 399 8.34 14.08 -15.48
N ILE A 400 7.33 13.76 -14.65
CA ILE A 400 5.97 13.45 -15.11
C ILE A 400 5.43 14.64 -15.92
N ALA A 401 5.49 15.85 -15.37
CA ALA A 401 4.97 17.04 -16.04
C ALA A 401 5.71 17.40 -17.33
N GLY A 402 6.99 17.03 -17.45
CA GLY A 402 7.83 17.25 -18.62
C GLY A 402 7.75 16.11 -19.65
N SER A 403 7.09 15.01 -19.30
CA SER A 403 6.99 13.83 -20.16
C SER A 403 6.07 14.09 -21.35
N PRO A 404 6.50 13.78 -22.59
CA PRO A 404 5.63 13.86 -23.76
C PRO A 404 4.52 12.79 -23.72
N SER A 405 4.67 11.78 -22.87
CA SER A 405 3.70 10.72 -22.66
C SER A 405 2.53 11.14 -21.76
N LEU A 406 2.66 12.23 -20.99
CA LEU A 406 1.61 12.71 -20.10
C LEU A 406 0.41 13.25 -20.88
N SER A 407 -0.78 12.78 -20.54
CA SER A 407 -2.07 13.29 -21.05
C SER A 407 -2.90 13.93 -19.93
N PRO A 408 -3.78 14.92 -20.23
CA PRO A 408 -4.74 15.44 -19.26
C PRO A 408 -5.73 14.40 -18.70
N ALA A 409 -5.88 13.27 -19.40
CA ALA A 409 -6.69 12.15 -18.92
C ALA A 409 -5.96 11.25 -17.91
N ASP A 410 -4.63 11.38 -17.79
CA ASP A 410 -3.81 10.57 -16.90
C ASP A 410 -4.05 10.95 -15.44
N VAL A 411 -3.72 10.00 -14.56
CA VAL A 411 -3.75 10.18 -13.10
C VAL A 411 -2.35 9.96 -12.55
N VAL A 412 -1.94 10.80 -11.60
CA VAL A 412 -0.72 10.63 -10.82
C VAL A 412 -1.12 10.26 -9.40
N ASN A 413 -0.68 9.10 -8.92
CA ASN A 413 -0.90 8.68 -7.54
C ASN A 413 0.34 8.98 -6.69
N ILE A 414 0.11 9.60 -5.53
CA ILE A 414 1.13 9.96 -4.54
C ILE A 414 0.69 9.38 -3.19
N SER A 415 0.99 8.11 -2.94
CA SER A 415 0.68 7.42 -1.67
C SER A 415 1.79 7.57 -0.63
N LEU A 416 2.31 8.80 -0.54
CA LEU A 416 3.37 9.17 0.38
C LEU A 416 3.16 10.59 0.88
N GLY A 417 3.82 10.93 1.99
CA GLY A 417 3.65 12.22 2.62
C GLY A 417 4.78 12.56 3.57
N GLY A 418 4.70 13.77 4.11
CA GLY A 418 5.63 14.25 5.13
C GLY A 418 5.18 15.61 5.63
N MET A 419 6.08 16.32 6.31
CA MET A 419 5.80 17.69 6.72
C MET A 419 5.57 18.61 5.51
N PRO A 420 4.77 19.68 5.65
CA PRO A 420 4.59 20.67 4.60
C PRO A 420 5.93 21.22 4.09
N SER A 421 6.03 21.36 2.77
CA SER A 421 7.17 21.99 2.08
C SER A 421 6.57 22.80 0.94
N LYS A 422 6.93 24.09 0.87
CA LYS A 422 6.32 24.98 -0.11
C LYS A 422 6.71 24.56 -1.52
N ALA A 423 7.98 24.22 -1.76
CA ALA A 423 8.44 23.84 -3.08
C ALA A 423 7.79 22.54 -3.57
N ARG A 424 7.57 21.56 -2.67
CA ARG A 424 6.89 20.30 -3.00
C ARG A 424 5.41 20.51 -3.28
N GLU A 425 4.75 21.38 -2.53
CA GLU A 425 3.35 21.72 -2.74
C GLU A 425 3.14 22.50 -4.04
N ASP A 426 3.96 23.54 -4.30
CA ASP A 426 3.95 24.28 -5.56
C ASP A 426 4.18 23.36 -6.77
N ALA A 427 5.09 22.39 -6.67
CA ALA A 427 5.35 21.41 -7.72
C ALA A 427 4.15 20.49 -7.99
N ALA A 428 3.48 20.02 -6.93
CA ALA A 428 2.30 19.18 -7.06
C ALA A 428 1.10 19.95 -7.64
N GLU A 429 0.90 21.21 -7.25
CA GLU A 429 -0.12 22.11 -7.83
C GLU A 429 0.14 22.38 -9.32
N ALA A 430 1.40 22.63 -9.69
CA ALA A 430 1.78 22.84 -11.09
C ALA A 430 1.53 21.57 -11.95
N LEU A 431 1.78 20.38 -11.42
CA LEU A 431 1.42 19.12 -12.09
C LEU A 431 -0.09 18.95 -12.22
N ALA A 432 -0.86 19.31 -11.18
CA ALA A 432 -2.32 19.22 -11.20
C ALA A 432 -3.00 20.16 -12.21
N SER A 433 -2.27 21.17 -12.72
CA SER A 433 -2.73 21.98 -13.85
C SER A 433 -2.67 21.23 -15.20
N LYS A 434 -1.99 20.08 -15.26
CA LYS A 434 -1.81 19.26 -16.47
C LYS A 434 -2.56 17.95 -16.46
N CYS A 435 -2.79 17.35 -15.29
CA CYS A 435 -3.46 16.05 -15.12
C CYS A 435 -4.15 15.97 -13.76
N LYS A 436 -4.75 14.82 -13.43
CA LYS A 436 -5.33 14.56 -12.11
C LYS A 436 -4.26 14.05 -11.15
N VAL A 437 -4.31 14.45 -9.89
CA VAL A 437 -3.37 14.03 -8.84
C VAL A 437 -4.14 13.51 -7.63
N VAL A 438 -3.90 12.26 -7.25
CA VAL A 438 -4.50 11.65 -6.06
C VAL A 438 -3.42 11.51 -5.00
N ILE A 439 -3.73 11.94 -3.77
CA ILE A 439 -2.73 12.05 -2.69
C ILE A 439 -3.30 11.44 -1.41
N ALA A 440 -2.52 10.61 -0.73
CA ALA A 440 -2.91 10.08 0.57
C ALA A 440 -2.98 11.18 1.63
N ALA A 441 -4.06 11.22 2.43
CA ALA A 441 -4.19 12.17 3.55
C ALA A 441 -3.14 11.93 4.66
N GLY A 442 -2.66 10.69 4.79
CA GLY A 442 -1.68 10.24 5.79
C GLY A 442 -2.34 9.48 6.96
N ASN A 443 -1.48 8.97 7.86
CA ASN A 443 -1.80 7.89 8.81
C ASN A 443 -1.43 8.21 10.27
N ASP A 444 -1.51 9.48 10.66
CA ASP A 444 -1.01 9.95 11.95
C ASP A 444 -2.13 10.41 12.89
N THR A 445 -3.40 10.03 12.61
CA THR A 445 -4.61 10.45 13.32
C THR A 445 -4.60 11.96 13.60
N ARG A 446 -4.26 12.77 12.60
CA ARG A 446 -4.11 14.23 12.76
C ARG A 446 -4.78 15.03 11.66
N ASN A 447 -4.85 16.33 11.90
CA ASN A 447 -5.34 17.27 10.90
C ASN A 447 -4.40 17.31 9.69
N ILE A 448 -4.94 17.08 8.49
CA ILE A 448 -4.25 17.08 7.21
C ILE A 448 -3.50 18.38 6.91
N ASN A 449 -3.86 19.50 7.55
CA ASN A 449 -3.13 20.77 7.41
C ASN A 449 -1.66 20.68 7.86
N PHE A 450 -1.30 19.66 8.63
CA PHE A 450 0.08 19.38 9.03
C PHE A 450 0.79 18.39 8.11
N MET A 451 0.21 18.06 6.95
CA MET A 451 0.72 17.07 6.01
C MET A 451 0.84 17.65 4.60
N GLY A 452 2.04 17.57 4.03
CA GLY A 452 2.31 17.94 2.65
C GLY A 452 2.62 16.70 1.79
N PRO A 453 2.17 16.64 0.52
CA PRO A 453 1.37 17.64 -0.21
C PRO A 453 -0.15 17.50 -0.04
N ALA A 454 -0.64 16.58 0.81
CA ALA A 454 -2.06 16.22 0.89
C ALA A 454 -3.00 17.38 1.26
N ARG A 455 -2.50 18.44 1.90
CA ARG A 455 -3.27 19.64 2.27
C ARG A 455 -3.67 20.55 1.09
N ILE A 456 -3.14 20.33 -0.11
CA ILE A 456 -3.39 21.16 -1.29
C ILE A 456 -4.89 21.21 -1.61
N ILE A 457 -5.40 22.41 -1.89
CA ILE A 457 -6.78 22.62 -2.35
C ILE A 457 -6.73 23.06 -3.82
N HIS A 458 -6.92 22.11 -4.73
CA HIS A 458 -6.92 22.37 -6.16
C HIS A 458 -7.99 21.49 -6.85
N PRO A 459 -8.70 21.95 -7.91
CA PRO A 459 -9.78 21.18 -8.55
C PRO A 459 -9.37 19.80 -9.08
N ASN A 460 -8.10 19.63 -9.43
CA ASN A 460 -7.52 18.37 -9.92
C ASN A 460 -6.66 17.65 -8.88
N VAL A 461 -6.66 18.09 -7.61
CA VAL A 461 -6.01 17.38 -6.51
C VAL A 461 -7.07 16.73 -5.64
N TYR A 462 -6.87 15.45 -5.36
CA TYR A 462 -7.81 14.61 -4.65
C TYR A 462 -7.13 14.02 -3.41
N PRO A 463 -7.16 14.70 -2.25
CA PRO A 463 -6.68 14.14 -1.00
C PRO A 463 -7.66 13.08 -0.48
N VAL A 464 -7.15 11.89 -0.19
CA VAL A 464 -7.96 10.70 0.14
C VAL A 464 -7.67 10.23 1.57
N SER A 465 -8.70 10.24 2.41
CA SER A 465 -8.72 9.58 3.72
C SER A 465 -9.12 8.11 3.62
N ALA A 466 -8.96 7.36 4.70
CA ALA A 466 -9.18 5.91 4.74
C ALA A 466 -10.46 5.51 5.50
N MET A 467 -11.13 4.45 5.04
CA MET A 467 -12.24 3.76 5.72
C MET A 467 -12.10 2.24 5.67
N ASP A 468 -12.68 1.56 6.65
CA ASP A 468 -12.72 0.09 6.72
C ASP A 468 -13.90 -0.51 5.93
N ALA A 469 -14.05 -1.84 6.01
CA ALA A 469 -15.09 -2.58 5.31
C ALA A 469 -16.52 -2.32 5.80
N ASN A 470 -16.67 -1.66 6.95
CA ASN A 470 -17.95 -1.26 7.54
C ASN A 470 -18.31 0.20 7.20
N ASP A 471 -17.62 0.80 6.23
CA ASP A 471 -17.72 2.23 5.90
C ASP A 471 -17.38 3.14 7.11
N THR A 472 -16.60 2.63 8.06
CA THR A 472 -16.16 3.39 9.23
C THR A 472 -14.83 4.06 8.95
N PHE A 473 -14.70 5.34 9.33
CA PHE A 473 -13.46 6.08 9.18
C PHE A 473 -12.31 5.37 9.91
N ALA A 474 -11.22 5.10 9.21
CA ALA A 474 -10.11 4.34 9.76
C ALA A 474 -9.45 5.12 10.91
N SER A 475 -9.19 4.45 12.04
CA SER A 475 -8.69 5.08 13.27
C SER A 475 -7.36 5.82 13.11
N PHE A 476 -6.54 5.38 12.16
CA PHE A 476 -5.26 5.99 11.83
C PHE A 476 -5.37 7.16 10.84
N SER A 477 -6.48 7.29 10.12
CA SER A 477 -6.57 8.21 8.98
C SER A 477 -6.45 9.66 9.44
N ASN A 478 -5.65 10.43 8.71
CA ASN A 478 -5.68 11.88 8.85
C ASN A 478 -7.01 12.45 8.36
N PHE A 479 -7.41 13.58 8.96
CA PHE A 479 -8.73 14.18 8.82
C PHE A 479 -8.65 15.68 8.55
N GLY A 480 -9.75 16.30 8.13
CA GLY A 480 -9.84 17.76 7.96
C GLY A 480 -10.53 18.15 6.66
N THR A 481 -10.76 19.45 6.47
CA THR A 481 -11.59 19.98 5.38
C THR A 481 -10.98 19.81 3.98
N ALA A 482 -9.66 19.57 3.89
CA ALA A 482 -9.00 19.22 2.64
C ALA A 482 -9.17 17.73 2.27
N ALA A 483 -9.37 16.85 3.25
CA ALA A 483 -9.65 15.42 3.04
C ALA A 483 -11.13 15.22 2.62
N ARG A 484 -11.41 15.55 1.36
CA ARG A 484 -12.79 15.57 0.81
C ARG A 484 -13.26 14.22 0.29
N TYR A 485 -12.34 13.27 0.15
CA TYR A 485 -12.61 11.93 -0.34
C TYR A 485 -12.21 10.92 0.71
N CYS A 486 -13.00 9.87 0.86
CA CYS A 486 -12.68 8.72 1.70
C CYS A 486 -12.73 7.47 0.82
N ALA A 487 -11.68 6.67 0.85
CA ALA A 487 -11.55 5.44 0.08
C ALA A 487 -11.29 4.26 1.02
N PRO A 488 -11.67 3.05 0.60
CA PRO A 488 -11.45 1.89 1.45
C PRO A 488 -9.95 1.63 1.67
N ILE A 489 -9.63 0.94 2.76
CA ILE A 489 -8.27 0.40 3.01
C ILE A 489 -8.13 -0.97 2.34
N ALA A 490 -6.92 -1.51 2.30
CA ALA A 490 -6.69 -2.85 1.73
C ALA A 490 -7.29 -3.99 2.57
N HIS A 491 -7.53 -3.76 3.87
CA HIS A 491 -7.87 -4.77 4.88
C HIS A 491 -9.32 -4.64 5.39
N ARG A 492 -9.92 -5.73 5.91
CA ARG A 492 -11.30 -5.73 6.45
C ARG A 492 -11.39 -5.39 7.95
N GLY A 493 -10.29 -5.02 8.59
CA GLY A 493 -10.15 -4.91 10.04
C GLY A 493 -10.70 -3.62 10.66
#